data_AF-A0A957AGU6-F1
#
_entry.id   AF-A0A957AGU6-F1
#
_cell.length_a   1.000
_cell.length_b   1.000
_cell.length_c   1.000
_cell.angle_alpha   90.00
_cell.angle_beta   90.00
_cell.angle_gamma   90.00
#
_symmetry.space_group_name_H-M   'P 1'
#
loop_
_entity.id
_entity.type
_entity.pdbx_description
1 polymer ?
#
loop_
_entity_poly.entity_id
_entity_poly.type
_entity_poly.pdbx_seq_one_letter_code
_entity_poly.pdbx_strand_id
1 'polypeptide(L)'
;MNDEQIGLSFAQPLPIELTRRRLLLGSVASAAMAVHLGTDAVAAQATPVSVDPDRLQQLIDLSQTLCGGGNFTTQRATVLYQLIFTDDALESGFEELRANPPAPGQPIEPDLAKATAEVILKFWYADLFAGRPLPDRGSAYYQMTSWQAMYTFSWAVCHFYGGWADEPSTDPLIPANSVS
;
A
#
# COMPACT_ATOMS: atom_id res chain seq x y z
N MET A 1 24.89 39.83 13.99
CA MET A 1 23.49 39.44 14.24
C MET A 1 22.81 39.47 12.89
N ASN A 2 23.02 38.40 12.11
CA ASN A 2 22.46 38.22 10.77
C ASN A 2 21.72 36.88 10.80
N ASP A 3 20.39 36.94 10.79
CA ASP A 3 19.51 35.77 10.63
C ASP A 3 19.38 35.46 9.13
N GLU A 4 19.96 34.34 8.69
CA GLU A 4 19.67 33.74 7.40
C GLU A 4 18.44 32.83 7.53
N GLN A 5 17.33 33.24 6.90
CA GLN A 5 16.17 32.39 6.69
C GLN A 5 16.48 31.35 5.61
N ILE A 6 16.64 30.09 6.03
CA ILE A 6 16.65 28.93 5.12
C ILE A 6 15.19 28.57 4.80
N GLY A 7 14.76 28.93 3.59
CA GLY A 7 13.47 28.53 3.03
C GLY A 7 13.44 27.03 2.75
N LEU A 8 12.69 26.29 3.56
CA LEU A 8 12.31 24.90 3.28
C LEU A 8 11.26 24.90 2.17
N SER A 9 11.65 24.48 0.97
CA SER A 9 10.73 24.20 -0.14
C SER A 9 9.98 22.90 0.17
N PHE A 10 8.71 23.02 0.54
CA PHE A 10 7.82 21.89 0.75
C PHE A 10 7.36 21.33 -0.61
N ALA A 11 7.45 20.01 -0.76
CA ALA A 11 6.92 19.24 -1.88
C ALA A 11 5.45 19.63 -2.19
N GLN A 12 5.15 19.80 -3.48
CA GLN A 12 3.81 20.13 -3.93
C GLN A 12 2.86 18.92 -3.74
N PRO A 13 1.67 19.12 -3.14
CA PRO A 13 0.66 18.07 -3.05
C PRO A 13 -0.07 17.89 -4.39
N LEU A 14 -0.24 16.63 -4.83
CA LEU A 14 -1.12 16.29 -5.95
C LEU A 14 -2.58 16.63 -5.62
N PRO A 15 -3.34 17.29 -6.53
CA PRO A 15 -4.72 17.63 -6.28
C PRO A 15 -5.63 16.42 -6.61
N ILE A 16 -6.12 15.72 -5.59
CA ILE A 16 -7.30 14.86 -5.73
C ILE A 16 -8.36 15.35 -4.75
N GLU A 17 -9.15 16.32 -5.21
CA GLU A 17 -10.44 16.71 -4.64
C GLU A 17 -11.42 15.54 -4.82
N LEU A 18 -11.71 14.81 -3.75
CA LEU A 18 -12.90 13.96 -3.69
C LEU A 18 -13.78 14.49 -2.59
N THR A 19 -14.77 15.26 -3.02
CA THR A 19 -15.83 15.84 -2.21
C THR A 19 -16.60 14.74 -1.49
N ARG A 20 -16.51 14.74 -0.16
CA ARG A 20 -17.36 13.95 0.75
C ARG A 20 -18.81 14.45 0.70
N ARG A 21 -19.77 13.52 0.55
CA ARG A 21 -20.98 13.34 1.40
C ARG A 21 -22.18 12.82 0.58
N ARG A 22 -22.57 11.57 0.82
CA ARG A 22 -23.78 11.22 1.60
C ARG A 22 -24.00 9.71 1.60
N LEU A 23 -23.80 9.15 2.79
CA LEU A 23 -24.32 7.88 3.26
C LEU A 23 -25.85 8.00 3.34
N LEU A 24 -26.62 7.28 2.51
CA LEU A 24 -28.05 7.08 2.71
C LEU A 24 -28.48 5.72 2.15
N LEU A 25 -28.69 4.79 3.08
CA LEU A 25 -29.78 3.80 3.14
C LEU A 25 -30.16 3.09 1.84
N GLY A 26 -29.71 1.83 1.73
CA GLY A 26 -30.32 0.86 0.85
C GLY A 26 -31.76 0.56 1.27
N SER A 27 -32.69 0.76 0.35
CA SER A 27 -33.98 0.08 0.34
C SER A 27 -34.41 -0.17 -1.11
N VAL A 28 -35.02 -1.34 -1.28
CA VAL A 28 -35.31 -2.09 -2.50
C VAL A 28 -36.44 -1.43 -3.29
N ALA A 29 -36.38 -1.43 -4.63
CA ALA A 29 -37.48 -1.81 -5.54
C ALA A 29 -37.21 -1.43 -7.00
N SER A 30 -37.70 -2.31 -7.88
CA SER A 30 -37.52 -2.35 -9.32
C SER A 30 -38.37 -1.34 -10.12
N ALA A 31 -37.89 -1.08 -11.34
CA ALA A 31 -38.61 -0.78 -12.60
C ALA A 31 -39.40 0.53 -12.76
N ALA A 32 -38.98 1.35 -13.74
CA ALA A 32 -39.84 1.90 -14.80
C ALA A 32 -38.98 2.63 -15.87
N MET A 33 -39.46 2.59 -17.11
CA MET A 33 -38.78 3.06 -18.32
C MET A 33 -38.75 4.59 -18.51
N ALA A 34 -37.74 5.00 -19.29
CA ALA A 34 -37.68 6.10 -20.26
C ALA A 34 -37.85 7.56 -19.76
N VAL A 35 -36.85 8.41 -20.01
CA VAL A 35 -36.68 9.19 -21.26
C VAL A 35 -35.34 9.94 -21.21
N HIS A 36 -34.66 9.93 -22.35
CA HIS A 36 -33.44 10.62 -22.73
C HIS A 36 -33.35 12.10 -22.32
N LEU A 37 -32.31 12.46 -21.58
CA LEU A 37 -31.55 13.70 -21.78
C LEU A 37 -30.07 13.35 -21.54
N GLY A 38 -29.24 13.63 -22.55
CA GLY A 38 -27.89 13.10 -22.67
C GLY A 38 -26.97 13.45 -21.49
N THR A 39 -26.45 12.39 -20.88
CA THR A 39 -25.14 12.34 -20.25
C THR A 39 -24.65 10.92 -20.51
N ASP A 40 -23.48 10.80 -21.15
CA ASP A 40 -22.87 9.53 -21.49
C ASP A 40 -22.94 8.53 -20.32
N ALA A 41 -23.39 7.34 -20.68
CA ALA A 41 -23.76 6.29 -19.77
C ALA A 41 -22.57 5.84 -18.88
N VAL A 42 -22.81 5.90 -17.57
CA VAL A 42 -22.73 4.77 -16.64
C VAL A 42 -21.54 3.81 -16.82
N ALA A 43 -20.60 3.94 -15.86
CA ALA A 43 -19.89 2.87 -15.16
C ALA A 43 -19.22 1.79 -16.02
N ALA A 44 -17.97 2.03 -16.40
CA ALA A 44 -17.00 0.94 -16.45
C ALA A 44 -16.75 0.49 -15.01
N GLN A 45 -17.40 -0.59 -14.58
CA GLN A 45 -16.78 -1.44 -13.56
C GLN A 45 -15.39 -1.77 -14.11
N ALA A 46 -14.32 -1.34 -13.44
CA ALA A 46 -13.02 -1.92 -13.71
C ALA A 46 -13.18 -3.42 -13.52
N THR A 47 -13.10 -4.16 -14.62
CA THR A 47 -13.25 -5.61 -14.60
C THR A 47 -12.15 -6.15 -13.69
N PRO A 48 -12.46 -6.99 -12.69
CA PRO A 48 -11.44 -7.60 -11.86
C PRO A 48 -10.39 -8.24 -12.77
N VAL A 49 -9.13 -7.80 -12.63
CA VAL A 49 -8.03 -8.36 -13.41
C VAL A 49 -7.83 -9.81 -12.97
N SER A 50 -7.74 -10.72 -13.94
CA SER A 50 -7.41 -12.12 -13.66
C SER A 50 -6.04 -12.17 -12.99
N VAL A 51 -5.97 -12.83 -11.83
CA VAL A 51 -4.74 -12.94 -11.07
C VAL A 51 -3.90 -14.06 -11.66
N ASP A 52 -2.78 -13.69 -12.27
CA ASP A 52 -1.74 -14.64 -12.69
C ASP A 52 -0.92 -15.06 -11.44
N PRO A 53 -0.88 -16.35 -11.08
CA PRO A 53 -0.13 -16.84 -9.92
C PRO A 53 1.36 -16.51 -9.96
N ASP A 54 2.00 -16.58 -11.13
CA ASP A 54 3.44 -16.34 -11.25
C ASP A 54 3.76 -14.87 -11.05
N ARG A 55 2.92 -14.00 -11.62
CA ARG A 55 3.05 -12.54 -11.48
C ARG A 55 2.68 -12.08 -10.07
N LEU A 56 1.74 -12.76 -9.41
CA LEU A 56 1.43 -12.54 -8.00
C LEU A 56 2.64 -12.89 -7.12
N GLN A 57 3.31 -14.01 -7.38
CA GLN A 57 4.51 -14.39 -6.64
C GLN A 57 5.63 -13.36 -6.86
N GLN A 58 5.84 -12.89 -8.09
CA GLN A 58 6.82 -11.83 -8.37
C GLN A 58 6.52 -10.54 -7.60
N LEU A 59 5.24 -10.15 -7.47
CA LEU A 59 4.84 -9.01 -6.65
C LEU A 59 5.16 -9.23 -5.17
N ILE A 60 4.97 -10.44 -4.65
CA ILE A 60 5.34 -10.79 -3.27
C ILE A 60 6.85 -10.69 -3.07
N ASP A 61 7.65 -11.25 -3.98
CA ASP A 61 9.12 -11.25 -3.89
C ASP A 61 9.69 -9.82 -3.98
N LEU A 62 9.12 -9.00 -4.88
CA LEU A 62 9.46 -7.57 -4.97
C LEU A 62 9.06 -6.82 -3.68
N SER A 63 7.88 -7.12 -3.13
CA SER A 63 7.42 -6.51 -1.87
C SER A 63 8.35 -6.86 -0.71
N GLN A 64 8.81 -8.12 -0.62
CA GLN A 64 9.80 -8.55 0.35
C GLN A 64 11.12 -7.79 0.19
N THR A 65 11.59 -7.64 -1.04
CA THR A 65 12.81 -6.90 -1.35
C THR A 65 12.71 -5.43 -0.93
N LEU A 66 11.63 -4.76 -1.31
CA LEU A 66 11.36 -3.35 -0.98
C LEU A 66 11.20 -3.11 0.52
N CYS A 67 10.58 -4.04 1.24
CA CYS A 67 10.35 -3.92 2.67
C CYS A 67 11.52 -4.42 3.54
N GLY A 68 12.54 -5.03 2.94
CA GLY A 68 13.64 -5.67 3.68
C GLY A 68 13.23 -6.96 4.41
N GLY A 69 12.16 -7.63 3.97
CA GLY A 69 11.59 -8.82 4.57
C GLY A 69 10.15 -8.63 5.08
N GLY A 70 9.63 -9.64 5.79
CA GLY A 70 8.30 -9.64 6.38
C GLY A 70 7.39 -10.76 5.87
N ASN A 71 6.20 -10.86 6.45
CA ASN A 71 5.16 -11.80 6.04
C ASN A 71 4.13 -11.11 5.13
N PHE A 72 4.00 -11.63 3.91
CA PHE A 72 3.13 -11.11 2.86
C PHE A 72 2.12 -12.18 2.48
N THR A 73 0.90 -12.08 3.03
CA THR A 73 -0.13 -13.09 2.77
C THR A 73 -0.61 -13.01 1.32
N THR A 74 -0.82 -14.17 0.69
CA THR A 74 -1.32 -14.24 -0.70
C THR A 74 -2.64 -13.50 -0.87
N GLN A 75 -3.53 -13.56 0.12
CA GLN A 75 -4.81 -12.86 0.11
C GLN A 75 -4.62 -11.35 -0.03
N ARG A 76 -3.69 -10.76 0.74
CA ARG A 76 -3.48 -9.32 0.72
C ARG A 76 -2.62 -8.88 -0.46
N ALA A 77 -1.65 -9.70 -0.87
CA ALA A 77 -0.92 -9.50 -2.12
C ALA A 77 -1.87 -9.49 -3.33
N THR A 78 -2.94 -10.29 -3.30
CA THR A 78 -3.98 -10.29 -4.35
C THR A 78 -4.71 -8.94 -4.43
N VAL A 79 -4.98 -8.29 -3.29
CA VAL A 79 -5.58 -6.95 -3.29
C VAL A 79 -4.62 -5.94 -3.93
N LEU A 80 -3.34 -5.95 -3.53
CA LEU A 80 -2.33 -5.08 -4.14
C LEU A 80 -2.17 -5.35 -5.64
N TYR A 81 -2.19 -6.62 -6.05
CA TYR A 81 -2.15 -7.03 -7.45
C TYR A 81 -3.27 -6.38 -8.24
N GLN A 82 -4.52 -6.52 -7.77
CA GLN A 82 -5.67 -5.91 -8.44
C GLN A 82 -5.54 -4.39 -8.54
N LEU A 83 -4.99 -3.72 -7.52
CA LEU A 83 -4.80 -2.28 -7.54
C LEU A 83 -3.72 -1.82 -8.52
N ILE A 84 -2.62 -2.56 -8.63
CA ILE A 84 -1.50 -2.24 -9.55
C ILE A 84 -1.90 -2.54 -10.99
N PHE A 85 -2.39 -3.74 -11.28
CA PHE A 85 -2.63 -4.19 -12.65
C PHE A 85 -3.94 -3.69 -13.26
N THR A 86 -4.70 -2.87 -12.54
CA THR A 86 -5.83 -2.10 -13.09
C THR A 86 -5.41 -0.70 -13.58
N ASP A 87 -4.19 -0.26 -13.24
CA ASP A 87 -3.64 1.04 -13.63
C ASP A 87 -2.40 0.85 -14.50
N ASP A 88 -2.49 1.24 -15.78
CA ASP A 88 -1.43 1.04 -16.77
C ASP A 88 -0.08 1.66 -16.35
N ALA A 89 -0.10 2.78 -15.60
CA ALA A 89 1.12 3.44 -15.16
C ALA A 89 1.79 2.68 -14.01
N LEU A 90 0.99 2.14 -13.09
CA LEU A 90 1.50 1.28 -12.00
C LEU A 90 1.96 -0.08 -12.53
N GLU A 91 1.25 -0.67 -13.50
CA GLU A 91 1.70 -1.88 -14.18
C GLU A 91 3.04 -1.64 -14.89
N SER A 92 3.17 -0.53 -15.62
CA SER A 92 4.43 -0.17 -16.30
C SER A 92 5.58 0.00 -15.30
N GLY A 93 5.35 0.73 -14.19
CA GLY A 93 6.35 0.89 -13.15
C GLY A 93 6.70 -0.42 -12.42
N PHE A 94 5.74 -1.35 -12.29
CA PHE A 94 6.01 -2.69 -11.79
C PHE A 94 6.94 -3.46 -12.72
N GLU A 95 6.71 -3.41 -14.04
CA GLU A 95 7.60 -4.06 -15.00
C GLU A 95 9.01 -3.45 -14.99
N GLU A 96 9.14 -2.13 -14.82
CA GLU A 96 10.43 -1.47 -14.65
C GLU A 96 11.17 -1.97 -13.39
N LEU A 97 10.47 -2.06 -12.25
CA LEU A 97 11.03 -2.59 -11.01
C LEU A 97 11.43 -4.07 -11.14
N ARG A 98 10.68 -4.86 -11.92
CA ARG A 98 11.01 -6.27 -12.17
C ARG A 98 12.25 -6.41 -13.06
N ALA A 99 12.38 -5.56 -14.07
CA ALA A 99 13.53 -5.54 -14.95
C ALA A 99 14.80 -5.06 -14.22
N ASN A 100 14.66 -4.10 -13.30
CA ASN A 100 15.76 -3.55 -12.51
C ASN A 100 15.40 -3.53 -11.01
N PRO A 101 15.52 -4.68 -10.32
CA PRO A 101 15.18 -4.77 -8.90
C PRO A 101 16.00 -3.78 -8.06
N PRO A 102 15.36 -3.08 -7.10
CA PRO A 102 16.04 -2.09 -6.28
C PRO A 102 17.08 -2.74 -5.38
N ALA A 103 18.30 -2.21 -5.38
CA ALA A 103 19.38 -2.63 -4.51
C ALA A 103 19.45 -1.73 -3.25
N PRO A 104 19.83 -2.26 -2.08
CA PRO A 104 19.98 -1.46 -0.87
C PRO A 104 20.93 -0.27 -1.07
N GLY A 105 20.47 0.92 -0.71
CA GLY A 105 21.25 2.16 -0.80
C GLY A 105 21.39 2.75 -2.21
N GLN A 106 20.74 2.17 -3.23
CA GLN A 106 20.67 2.73 -4.58
C GLN A 106 19.35 3.46 -4.80
N PRO A 107 19.34 4.58 -5.55
CA PRO A 107 18.11 5.24 -5.92
C PRO A 107 17.28 4.35 -6.87
N ILE A 108 15.96 4.44 -6.75
CA ILE A 108 15.03 3.82 -7.69
C ILE A 108 14.76 4.83 -8.80
N GLU A 109 15.19 4.47 -9.99
CA GLU A 109 14.91 5.15 -11.26
C GLU A 109 14.37 4.07 -12.21
N PRO A 110 13.42 4.35 -13.12
CA PRO A 110 12.79 5.63 -13.47
C PRO A 110 11.66 6.13 -12.53
N ASP A 111 11.04 7.27 -12.86
CA ASP A 111 9.95 7.89 -12.09
C ASP A 111 8.72 6.98 -11.87
N LEU A 112 8.35 6.15 -12.86
CA LEU A 112 7.22 5.22 -12.73
C LEU A 112 7.56 4.06 -11.79
N ALA A 113 8.75 3.47 -11.91
CA ALA A 113 9.27 2.50 -10.94
C ALA A 113 9.25 3.07 -9.52
N LYS A 114 9.74 4.31 -9.34
CA LYS A 114 9.74 4.99 -8.04
C LYS A 114 8.32 5.21 -7.50
N ALA A 115 7.41 5.74 -8.31
CA ALA A 115 6.02 5.95 -7.92
C ALA A 115 5.33 4.64 -7.53
N THR A 116 5.57 3.57 -8.28
CA THR A 116 5.02 2.23 -8.01
C THR A 116 5.61 1.64 -6.73
N ALA A 117 6.92 1.76 -6.51
CA ALA A 117 7.56 1.33 -5.28
C ALA A 117 6.99 2.08 -4.06
N GLU A 118 6.76 3.39 -4.17
CA GLU A 118 6.10 4.15 -3.11
C GLU A 118 4.68 3.66 -2.82
N VAL A 119 3.91 3.30 -3.85
CA VAL A 119 2.57 2.73 -3.69
C VAL A 119 2.63 1.39 -2.97
N ILE A 120 3.52 0.49 -3.38
CA ILE A 120 3.74 -0.81 -2.74
C ILE A 120 4.11 -0.62 -1.26
N LEU A 121 5.06 0.27 -0.97
CA LEU A 121 5.49 0.56 0.40
C LEU A 121 4.35 1.15 1.24
N LYS A 122 3.61 2.13 0.72
CA LYS A 122 2.45 2.74 1.43
C LYS A 122 1.34 1.71 1.69
N PHE A 123 1.11 0.78 0.77
CA PHE A 123 0.16 -0.31 0.96
C PHE A 123 0.57 -1.19 2.13
N TRP A 124 1.82 -1.68 2.16
CA TRP A 124 2.27 -2.61 3.19
C TRP A 124 2.51 -1.96 4.56
N TYR A 125 3.04 -0.74 4.60
CA TYR A 125 3.35 -0.05 5.85
C TYR A 125 2.18 0.71 6.46
N ALA A 126 1.22 1.16 5.65
CA ALA A 126 0.17 2.05 6.14
C ALA A 126 -1.25 1.61 5.74
N ASP A 127 -1.39 0.55 4.95
CA ASP A 127 -2.68 0.13 4.39
C ASP A 127 -3.36 1.25 3.60
N LEU A 128 -2.54 1.95 2.79
CA LEU A 128 -2.95 3.07 1.96
C LEU A 128 -2.80 2.76 0.47
N PHE A 129 -3.77 3.22 -0.31
CA PHE A 129 -3.68 3.29 -1.77
C PHE A 129 -4.19 4.65 -2.25
N ALA A 130 -3.48 5.30 -3.18
CA ALA A 130 -3.78 6.65 -3.65
C ALA A 130 -4.03 7.68 -2.52
N GLY A 131 -3.26 7.57 -1.42
CA GLY A 131 -3.38 8.44 -0.25
C GLY A 131 -4.61 8.18 0.63
N ARG A 132 -5.36 7.11 0.39
CA ARG A 132 -6.57 6.75 1.13
C ARG A 132 -6.42 5.41 1.83
N PRO A 133 -7.00 5.24 3.03
CA PRO A 133 -7.08 3.93 3.66
C PRO A 133 -7.93 2.98 2.83
N LEU A 134 -7.51 1.72 2.77
CA LEU A 134 -8.29 0.66 2.17
C LEU A 134 -9.52 0.29 3.04
N PRO A 135 -10.59 -0.24 2.42
CA PRO A 135 -11.69 -0.83 3.19
C PRO A 135 -11.16 -2.04 3.97
N ASP A 136 -11.69 -2.28 5.16
CA ASP A 136 -11.30 -3.38 6.06
C ASP A 136 -9.88 -3.30 6.67
N ARG A 137 -9.51 -2.13 7.19
CA ARG A 137 -8.22 -1.95 7.91
C ARG A 137 -8.03 -2.87 9.12
N GLY A 138 -9.12 -3.42 9.66
CA GLY A 138 -9.09 -4.29 10.84
C GLY A 138 -8.35 -5.60 10.56
N SER A 139 -8.61 -6.23 9.41
CA SER A 139 -7.91 -7.45 9.00
C SER A 139 -6.47 -7.17 8.55
N ALA A 140 -6.24 -6.00 7.94
CA ALA A 140 -4.92 -5.53 7.54
C ALA A 140 -3.99 -5.23 8.72
N TYR A 141 -4.54 -4.87 9.87
CA TYR A 141 -3.79 -4.35 11.01
C TYR A 141 -2.65 -5.29 11.45
N TYR A 142 -2.89 -6.59 11.57
CA TYR A 142 -1.85 -7.56 11.99
C TYR A 142 -0.85 -7.93 10.90
N GLN A 143 -1.10 -7.52 9.66
CA GLN A 143 -0.30 -7.87 8.50
C GLN A 143 0.53 -6.68 7.99
N MET A 144 0.43 -5.50 8.61
CA MET A 144 1.22 -4.34 8.19
C MET A 144 2.70 -4.50 8.57
N THR A 145 3.57 -4.20 7.62
CA THR A 145 5.03 -4.27 7.82
C THR A 145 5.51 -3.30 8.90
N SER A 146 4.81 -2.18 9.10
CA SER A 146 5.14 -1.24 10.17
C SER A 146 5.12 -1.89 11.55
N TRP A 147 4.20 -2.82 11.81
CA TRP A 147 4.16 -3.53 13.09
C TRP A 147 5.23 -4.62 13.18
N GLN A 148 5.59 -5.23 12.05
CA GLN A 148 6.66 -6.22 11.99
C GLN A 148 8.04 -5.57 12.22
N ALA A 149 8.20 -4.31 11.85
CA ALA A 149 9.43 -3.54 12.04
C ALA A 149 9.56 -2.91 13.44
N MET A 150 8.51 -2.91 14.25
CA MET A 150 8.54 -2.34 15.60
C MET A 150 8.77 -3.42 16.65
N TYR A 151 9.58 -3.10 17.66
CA TYR A 151 9.73 -3.94 18.86
C TYR A 151 8.49 -3.96 19.76
N THR A 152 7.53 -3.07 19.49
CA THR A 152 6.28 -2.98 20.24
C THR A 152 5.17 -3.68 19.49
N PHE A 153 4.46 -4.56 20.18
CA PHE A 153 3.24 -5.16 19.66
C PHE A 153 2.24 -4.08 19.23
N SER A 154 1.44 -4.42 18.24
CA SER A 154 0.35 -3.58 17.77
C SER A 154 -0.61 -3.25 18.95
N TRP A 155 -0.96 -1.97 19.14
CA TRP A 155 -1.72 -1.38 20.26
C TRP A 155 -3.04 -2.06 20.68
N ALA A 156 -3.52 -3.07 19.94
CA ALA A 156 -4.71 -3.86 20.25
C ALA A 156 -4.43 -5.28 20.77
N VAL A 157 -3.16 -5.68 20.97
CA VAL A 157 -2.81 -7.00 21.55
C VAL A 157 -2.40 -6.80 23.00
N CYS A 158 -3.21 -7.31 23.94
CA CYS A 158 -2.82 -7.33 25.34
C CYS A 158 -1.61 -8.27 25.52
N HIS A 159 -0.43 -7.71 25.81
CA HIS A 159 0.69 -8.51 26.30
C HIS A 159 0.49 -8.86 27.79
N PHE A 160 1.17 -9.92 28.20
CA PHE A 160 1.51 -10.19 29.60
C PHE A 160 1.89 -8.87 30.29
N TYR A 161 1.24 -8.50 31.39
CA TYR A 161 1.51 -7.26 32.11
C TYR A 161 3.03 -7.09 32.36
N GLY A 162 3.64 -6.00 31.89
CA GLY A 162 5.00 -5.60 32.25
C GLY A 162 6.09 -5.68 31.17
N GLY A 163 5.87 -6.31 30.01
CA GLY A 163 6.91 -6.44 28.97
C GLY A 163 7.38 -5.13 28.32
N TRP A 164 6.68 -4.01 28.57
CA TRP A 164 7.10 -2.66 28.18
C TRP A 164 8.11 -2.04 29.14
N ALA A 165 8.30 -2.64 30.33
CA ALA A 165 9.24 -2.16 31.35
C ALA A 165 10.65 -2.73 31.17
N ASP A 166 10.78 -3.80 30.39
CA ASP A 166 12.06 -4.36 30.00
C ASP A 166 12.68 -3.49 28.88
N GLU A 167 13.98 -3.23 28.97
CA GLU A 167 14.67 -2.47 27.94
C GLU A 167 14.69 -3.24 26.60
N PRO A 168 14.64 -2.54 25.45
CA PRO A 168 14.82 -3.18 24.16
C PRO A 168 16.14 -3.93 24.14
N SER A 169 16.13 -5.17 23.64
CA SER A 169 17.35 -5.94 23.44
C SER A 169 18.35 -5.13 22.63
N THR A 170 19.58 -5.02 23.15
CA THR A 170 20.71 -4.44 22.41
C THR A 170 21.47 -5.47 21.60
N ASP A 171 21.15 -6.76 21.80
CA ASP A 171 21.70 -7.83 20.98
C ASP A 171 21.35 -7.58 19.51
N PRO A 172 22.29 -7.86 18.58
CA PRO A 172 22.01 -7.75 17.16
C PRO A 172 20.76 -8.54 16.83
N LEU A 173 19.77 -7.89 16.22
CA LEU A 173 18.67 -8.61 15.59
C LEU A 173 19.25 -9.53 14.54
N ILE A 174 19.28 -10.82 14.83
CA ILE A 174 19.57 -11.87 13.86
C ILE A 174 18.26 -12.07 13.09
N PRO A 175 18.14 -11.59 11.85
CA PRO A 175 16.90 -11.73 11.11
C PRO A 175 16.63 -13.23 10.89
N ALA A 176 15.37 -13.65 10.99
CA ALA A 176 14.98 -15.06 10.96
C ALA A 176 15.41 -15.83 9.69
N ASN A 177 15.87 -15.12 8.65
CA ASN A 177 16.40 -15.65 7.40
C ASN A 177 17.93 -15.82 7.37
N SER A 178 18.66 -15.58 8.46
CA SER A 178 20.13 -15.65 8.48
C SER A 178 20.72 -17.03 8.76
N VAL A 179 19.89 -18.07 8.88
CA VAL A 179 20.32 -19.47 9.03
C VAL A 179 20.03 -20.19 7.72
N SER A 180 21.07 -20.29 6.90
CA SER A 180 21.18 -21.21 5.75
C SER A 180 21.69 -22.57 6.20
#